data_AF-A0T2T2-F1
#
_entry.id   AF-A0T2T2-F1
#
_cell.length_a   1.000
_cell.length_b   1.000
_cell.length_c   1.000
_cell.angle_alpha   90.00
_cell.angle_beta   90.00
_cell.angle_gamma   90.00
#
_symmetry.space_group_name_H-M   'P 1'
#
loop_
_entity.id
_entity.type
_entity.pdbx_description
1 polymer ?
#
loop_
_entity_poly.entity_id
_entity_poly.type
_entity_poly.pdbx_seq_one_letter_code
_entity_poly.pdbx_strand_id
1 'polypeptide(L)'
;KYALIGALRAVAQTISYEVTLALILLCTILLSGNFTLQNFSITQESIWLIFPVWPLAMMWYISTLAETNRAPFDLAEGESELVSGFNVEYAGGPFALFFLAEYANILMMNTISVVIFLGSSTFSFLPLTTIFLMTKTSLLSTVFLWIRASYPRFRYD
;
A
#
# COMPACT_ATOMS: atom_id res chain seq x y z
N LYS A 1 -17.11 7.34 22.60
CA LYS A 1 -16.28 6.34 23.32
C LYS A 1 -16.01 5.09 22.46
N TYR A 2 -17.02 4.52 21.79
CA TYR A 2 -16.81 3.38 20.87
C TYR A 2 -15.97 3.73 19.62
N ALA A 3 -16.22 4.89 19.00
CA ALA A 3 -15.37 5.39 17.89
C ALA A 3 -13.89 5.57 18.28
N LEU A 4 -13.59 5.92 19.53
CA LEU A 4 -12.21 6.07 20.03
C LEU A 4 -11.50 4.72 20.15
N ILE A 5 -12.22 3.65 20.54
CA ILE A 5 -11.65 2.30 20.67
C ILE A 5 -11.36 1.71 19.28
N GLY A 6 -12.26 1.90 18.32
CA GLY A 6 -12.03 1.52 16.92
C GLY A 6 -10.83 2.27 16.31
N ALA A 7 -10.72 3.57 16.58
CA ALA A 7 -9.57 4.37 16.15
C ALA A 7 -8.25 3.90 16.78
N LEU A 8 -8.23 3.56 18.09
CA LEU A 8 -7.03 3.05 18.76
C LEU A 8 -6.55 1.71 18.17
N ARG A 9 -7.47 0.81 17.79
CA ARG A 9 -7.13 -0.46 17.13
C ARG A 9 -6.56 -0.25 15.74
N ALA A 10 -7.19 0.61 14.95
CA ALA A 10 -6.71 0.97 13.62
C ALA A 10 -5.30 1.57 13.69
N VAL A 11 -5.05 2.48 14.63
CA VAL A 11 -3.72 3.08 14.83
C VAL A 11 -2.68 2.05 15.28
N ALA A 12 -3.03 1.14 16.19
CA ALA A 12 -2.11 0.08 16.61
C ALA A 12 -1.74 -0.84 15.44
N GLN A 13 -2.70 -1.16 14.57
CA GLN A 13 -2.46 -1.93 13.36
C GLN A 13 -1.54 -1.17 12.40
N THR A 14 -1.85 0.08 12.03
CA THR A 14 -1.03 0.84 11.08
C THR A 14 0.41 0.96 11.58
N ILE A 15 0.61 1.31 12.86
CA ILE A 15 1.97 1.41 13.44
C ILE A 15 2.71 0.06 13.35
N SER A 16 2.04 -1.06 13.63
CA SER A 16 2.68 -2.38 13.57
C SER A 16 3.15 -2.74 12.16
N TYR A 17 2.35 -2.44 11.13
CA TYR A 17 2.70 -2.71 9.74
C TYR A 17 3.67 -1.66 9.17
N GLU A 18 3.62 -0.42 9.64
CA GLU A 18 4.57 0.63 9.29
C GLU A 18 6.01 0.24 9.66
N VAL A 19 6.21 -0.33 10.87
CA VAL A 19 7.53 -0.83 11.28
C VAL A 19 8.01 -1.95 10.35
N THR A 20 7.12 -2.86 9.94
CA THR A 20 7.49 -3.93 8.99
C THR A 20 7.85 -3.39 7.60
N LEU A 21 7.10 -2.40 7.10
CA LEU A 21 7.38 -1.72 5.83
C LEU A 21 8.76 -1.06 5.86
N ALA A 22 9.10 -0.35 6.95
CA ALA A 22 10.38 0.31 7.12
C ALA A 22 11.55 -0.69 7.10
N LEU A 23 11.40 -1.85 7.75
CA LEU A 23 12.41 -2.92 7.74
C LEU A 23 12.60 -3.52 6.35
N ILE A 24 11.51 -3.82 5.63
CA ILE A 24 11.58 -4.36 4.27
C ILE A 24 12.25 -3.35 3.33
N LEU A 25 11.89 -2.08 3.43
CA LEU A 25 12.49 -1.00 2.65
C LEU A 25 13.99 -0.84 2.95
N LEU A 26 14.41 -1.00 4.20
CA LEU A 26 15.83 -1.00 4.56
C LEU A 26 16.57 -2.17 3.89
N CYS A 27 15.99 -3.38 3.88
CA CYS A 27 16.58 -4.53 3.19
C CYS A 27 16.72 -4.29 1.68
N THR A 28 15.72 -3.69 1.02
CA THR A 28 15.79 -3.41 -0.43
C THR A 28 16.77 -2.30 -0.76
N ILE A 29 16.93 -1.30 0.11
CA ILE A 29 17.97 -0.26 -0.03
C ILE A 29 19.38 -0.85 0.10
N LEU A 30 19.59 -1.77 1.05
CA LEU A 30 20.89 -2.43 1.18
C LEU A 30 21.28 -3.23 -0.07
N LEU A 31 20.30 -3.85 -0.73
CA LEU A 31 20.50 -4.55 -2.01
C LEU A 31 20.77 -3.58 -3.17
N SER A 32 20.14 -2.40 -3.18
CA SER A 32 20.34 -1.41 -4.23
C SER A 32 21.66 -0.64 -4.05
N GLY A 33 22.12 -0.45 -2.81
CA GLY A 33 23.36 0.24 -2.46
C GLY A 33 23.23 1.76 -2.30
N ASN A 34 22.08 2.37 -2.59
CA ASN A 34 21.83 3.80 -2.41
C ASN A 34 20.38 4.08 -1.97
N PHE A 35 20.16 5.23 -1.34
CA PHE A 35 18.84 5.67 -0.85
C PHE A 35 17.97 6.36 -1.91
N THR A 36 18.47 6.59 -3.13
CA THR A 36 17.72 7.32 -4.17
C THR A 36 16.75 6.39 -4.90
N LEU A 37 15.51 6.84 -5.15
CA LEU A 37 14.52 6.05 -5.90
C LEU A 37 14.99 5.70 -7.33
N GLN A 38 15.78 6.58 -7.94
CA GLN A 38 16.37 6.34 -9.26
C GLN A 38 17.31 5.13 -9.27
N ASN A 39 17.99 4.86 -8.15
CA ASN A 39 18.90 3.72 -8.06
C ASN A 39 18.17 2.37 -8.21
N PHE A 40 16.93 2.27 -7.76
CA PHE A 40 16.13 1.05 -7.97
C PHE A 40 15.95 0.75 -9.45
N SER A 41 15.72 1.76 -10.29
CA SER A 41 15.59 1.55 -11.75
C SER A 41 16.86 0.99 -12.39
N ILE A 42 18.03 1.41 -11.91
CA ILE A 42 19.34 0.94 -12.37
C ILE A 42 19.58 -0.51 -11.91
N THR A 43 19.30 -0.80 -10.63
CA THR A 43 19.52 -2.15 -10.07
C THR A 43 18.60 -3.22 -10.68
N GLN A 44 17.43 -2.80 -11.15
CA GLN A 44 16.43 -3.67 -11.79
C GLN A 44 16.63 -3.79 -13.30
N GLU A 45 17.74 -3.29 -13.87
CA GLU A 45 17.98 -3.35 -15.30
C GLU A 45 18.12 -4.78 -15.82
N SER A 46 18.81 -5.63 -15.07
CA SER A 46 19.07 -7.03 -15.45
C SER A 46 17.90 -7.94 -15.08
N ILE A 47 17.42 -7.85 -13.83
CA ILE A 47 16.35 -8.69 -13.29
C ILE A 47 15.52 -7.83 -12.33
N TRP A 48 14.19 -7.98 -12.37
CA TRP A 48 13.30 -7.30 -11.41
C TRP A 48 13.53 -7.81 -9.99
N LEU A 49 13.52 -6.90 -9.02
CA LEU A 49 13.77 -7.22 -7.61
C LEU A 49 12.73 -8.19 -7.00
N ILE A 50 11.54 -8.33 -7.59
CA ILE A 50 10.57 -9.37 -7.19
C ILE A 50 11.19 -10.77 -7.17
N PHE A 51 12.02 -11.12 -8.15
CA PHE A 51 12.53 -12.49 -8.26
C PHE A 51 13.54 -12.86 -7.16
N PRO A 52 14.62 -12.09 -6.93
CA PRO A 52 15.56 -12.40 -5.84
C PRO A 52 14.95 -12.19 -4.45
N VAL A 53 13.98 -11.28 -4.32
CA VAL A 53 13.44 -10.81 -3.03
C VAL A 53 11.97 -11.22 -2.88
N TRP A 54 11.56 -12.34 -3.47
CA TRP A 54 10.16 -12.78 -3.53
C TRP A 54 9.45 -12.85 -2.15
N PRO A 55 10.03 -13.47 -1.10
CA PRO A 55 9.36 -13.54 0.21
C PRO A 55 9.12 -12.17 0.82
N LEU A 56 10.09 -11.27 0.66
CA LEU A 56 10.04 -9.88 1.13
C LEU A 56 9.04 -9.05 0.31
N ALA A 57 8.93 -9.28 -1.00
CA ALA A 57 7.92 -8.66 -1.85
C ALA A 57 6.49 -9.09 -1.44
N MET A 58 6.31 -10.36 -1.06
CA MET A 58 5.04 -10.86 -0.53
C MET A 58 4.69 -10.24 0.83
N MET A 59 5.64 -10.17 1.76
CA MET A 59 5.42 -9.49 3.05
C MET A 59 5.12 -8.00 2.86
N TRP A 60 5.83 -7.33 1.94
CA TRP A 60 5.57 -5.94 1.58
C TRP A 60 4.13 -5.75 1.12
N TYR A 61 3.67 -6.60 0.19
CA TYR A 61 2.33 -6.48 -0.37
C TYR A 61 1.21 -6.72 0.67
N ILE A 62 1.42 -7.63 1.62
CA ILE A 62 0.49 -7.83 2.74
C ILE A 62 0.50 -6.62 3.68
N SER A 63 1.68 -6.06 3.98
CA SER A 63 1.80 -4.88 4.84
C SER A 63 1.20 -3.61 4.21
N THR A 64 1.31 -3.42 2.88
CA THR A 64 0.65 -2.29 2.21
C THR A 64 -0.86 -2.44 2.19
N LEU A 65 -1.40 -3.66 2.07
CA LEU A 65 -2.84 -3.92 2.24
C LEU A 65 -3.31 -3.53 3.64
N ALA A 66 -2.56 -3.92 4.68
CA ALA A 66 -2.90 -3.61 6.06
C ALA A 66 -2.83 -2.11 6.40
N GLU A 67 -1.87 -1.39 5.83
CA GLU A 67 -1.70 0.06 6.02
C GLU A 67 -2.84 0.86 5.36
N THR A 68 -3.36 0.38 4.23
CA THR A 68 -4.50 1.03 3.57
C THR A 68 -5.83 0.80 4.27
N ASN A 69 -5.87 0.06 5.39
CA ASN A 69 -7.06 -0.17 6.23
C ASN A 69 -8.28 -0.67 5.43
N ARG A 70 -8.07 -1.38 4.31
CA ARG A 70 -9.13 -1.93 3.45
C ARG A 70 -9.24 -3.44 3.60
N ALA A 71 -10.42 -3.97 3.26
CA ALA A 71 -10.73 -5.38 3.44
C ALA A 71 -9.69 -6.23 2.69
N PRO A 72 -9.06 -7.22 3.35
CA PRO A 72 -9.51 -7.93 4.55
C PRO A 72 -9.04 -7.35 5.91
N PHE A 73 -8.20 -6.32 5.92
CA PHE A 73 -7.63 -5.67 7.13
C PHE A 73 -8.37 -4.39 7.54
N ASP A 74 -9.66 -4.37 7.26
CA ASP A 74 -10.57 -3.24 7.49
C ASP A 74 -11.24 -3.34 8.85
N LEU A 75 -10.48 -3.03 9.89
CA LEU A 75 -10.92 -3.09 11.28
C LEU A 75 -11.63 -1.81 11.75
N ALA A 76 -11.42 -0.69 11.06
CA ALA A 76 -12.08 0.59 11.36
C ALA A 76 -13.50 0.68 10.76
N GLU A 77 -13.73 0.09 9.58
CA GLU A 77 -15.05 0.06 8.90
C GLU A 77 -15.75 -1.32 9.07
N GLY A 78 -15.02 -2.30 9.62
CA GLY A 78 -15.45 -3.68 9.89
C GLY A 78 -16.53 -3.86 10.94
N GLU A 79 -16.58 -2.98 11.94
CA GLU A 79 -17.58 -3.00 13.00
C GLU A 79 -18.85 -2.29 12.52
N SER A 80 -19.62 -2.96 11.66
CA SER A 80 -20.96 -2.54 11.19
C SER A 80 -22.02 -2.43 12.31
N GLU A 81 -21.61 -2.22 13.56
CA GLU A 81 -22.46 -2.19 14.75
C GLU A 81 -22.16 -0.99 15.67
N LEU A 82 -20.97 -0.38 15.60
CA LEU A 82 -20.60 0.73 16.48
C LEU A 82 -19.84 1.82 15.74
N VAL A 83 -20.58 2.48 14.84
CA VAL A 83 -20.34 3.86 14.39
C VAL A 83 -19.00 4.05 13.69
N SER A 84 -19.02 4.03 12.35
CA SER A 84 -18.02 4.67 11.50
C SER A 84 -17.92 6.16 11.88
N GLY A 85 -17.12 6.46 12.91
CA GLY A 85 -17.13 7.75 13.64
C GLY A 85 -16.99 8.95 12.71
N PHE A 86 -16.05 8.88 11.76
CA PHE A 86 -15.82 9.97 10.81
C PHE A 86 -16.94 10.10 9.75
N ASN A 87 -17.62 9.02 9.37
CA ASN A 87 -18.74 9.08 8.43
C ASN A 87 -20.01 9.70 9.05
N VAL A 88 -20.14 9.66 10.38
CA VAL A 88 -21.31 10.22 11.10
C VAL A 88 -21.05 11.66 11.55
N GLU A 89 -19.80 11.99 11.90
CA GLU A 89 -19.44 13.32 12.43
C GLU A 89 -19.17 14.36 11.33
N TYR A 90 -18.76 13.93 10.13
CA TYR A 90 -18.45 14.85 9.03
C TYR A 90 -19.45 14.70 7.87
N ALA A 91 -20.12 15.80 7.52
CA ALA A 91 -20.99 15.89 6.35
C ALA A 91 -20.38 16.80 5.27
N GLY A 92 -20.60 16.48 3.99
CA GLY A 92 -20.25 17.33 2.85
C GLY A 92 -18.77 17.25 2.44
N GLY A 93 -18.09 18.40 2.38
CA GLY A 93 -16.72 18.52 1.84
C GLY A 93 -15.65 17.74 2.61
N PRO A 94 -15.57 17.82 3.95
CA PRO A 94 -14.56 17.09 4.74
C PRO A 94 -14.67 15.57 4.60
N PHE A 95 -15.89 15.05 4.46
CA PHE A 95 -16.14 13.63 4.18
C PHE A 95 -15.50 13.20 2.85
N ALA A 96 -15.69 13.98 1.79
CA ALA A 96 -15.09 13.69 0.49
C ALA A 96 -13.55 13.70 0.53
N LEU A 97 -12.96 14.57 1.35
CA LEU A 97 -11.50 14.64 1.51
C LEU A 97 -10.92 13.40 2.20
N PHE A 98 -11.61 12.79 3.15
CA PHE A 98 -11.16 11.54 3.78
C PHE A 98 -11.11 10.39 2.78
N PHE A 99 -12.16 10.18 1.99
CA PHE A 99 -12.14 9.15 0.94
C PHE A 99 -11.07 9.46 -0.11
N LEU A 100 -10.93 10.71 -0.53
CA LEU A 100 -9.90 11.10 -1.48
C LEU A 100 -8.50 10.78 -0.96
N ALA A 101 -8.20 11.11 0.30
CA ALA A 101 -6.91 10.85 0.93
C ALA A 101 -6.62 9.34 1.01
N GLU A 102 -7.62 8.53 1.35
CA GLU A 102 -7.46 7.09 1.46
C GLU A 102 -7.20 6.43 0.08
N TYR A 103 -7.95 6.82 -0.96
CA TYR A 103 -7.71 6.34 -2.32
C TYR A 103 -6.37 6.85 -2.87
N ALA A 104 -5.98 8.07 -2.55
CA ALA A 104 -4.66 8.59 -2.89
C ALA A 104 -3.55 7.77 -2.22
N ASN A 105 -3.73 7.35 -0.95
CA ASN A 105 -2.78 6.49 -0.26
C ASN A 105 -2.65 5.11 -0.94
N ILE A 106 -3.76 4.50 -1.36
CA ILE A 106 -3.74 3.22 -2.11
C ILE A 106 -2.92 3.37 -3.39
N LEU A 107 -3.13 4.45 -4.16
CA LEU A 107 -2.36 4.69 -5.39
C LEU A 107 -0.88 4.95 -5.08
N MET A 108 -0.57 5.72 -4.04
CA MET A 108 0.80 6.02 -3.62
C MET A 108 1.55 4.75 -3.17
N MET A 109 0.95 3.89 -2.37
CA MET A 109 1.60 2.64 -1.93
C MET A 109 1.86 1.70 -3.11
N ASN A 110 0.92 1.65 -4.06
CA ASN A 110 1.10 0.87 -5.29
C ASN A 110 2.21 1.46 -6.18
N THR A 111 2.34 2.78 -6.32
CA THR A 111 3.43 3.40 -7.08
C THR A 111 4.80 3.10 -6.47
N ILE A 112 4.92 3.20 -5.14
CA ILE A 112 6.16 2.84 -4.43
C ILE A 112 6.50 1.36 -4.62
N SER A 113 5.51 0.47 -4.54
CA SER A 113 5.74 -0.97 -4.74
C SER A 113 6.23 -1.30 -6.15
N VAL A 114 5.72 -0.62 -7.18
CA VAL A 114 6.22 -0.79 -8.56
C VAL A 114 7.68 -0.33 -8.65
N VAL A 115 8.03 0.82 -8.07
CA VAL A 115 9.41 1.34 -8.12
C VAL A 115 10.38 0.39 -7.41
N ILE A 116 10.05 -0.09 -6.21
CA ILE A 116 10.95 -0.93 -5.41
C ILE A 116 11.12 -2.34 -6.00
N PHE A 117 10.07 -2.92 -6.60
CA PHE A 117 10.06 -4.34 -6.95
C PHE A 117 9.98 -4.66 -8.45
N LEU A 118 9.20 -3.90 -9.23
CA LEU A 118 8.91 -4.19 -10.65
C LEU A 118 9.66 -3.30 -11.65
N GLY A 119 10.18 -2.16 -11.20
CA GLY A 119 10.84 -1.13 -12.01
C GLY A 119 9.90 -0.38 -12.96
N SER A 120 10.23 0.87 -13.31
CA SER A 120 9.45 1.67 -14.26
C SER A 120 9.68 1.18 -15.70
N SER A 121 10.91 1.24 -16.20
CA SER A 121 11.43 0.56 -17.39
C SER A 121 12.86 1.01 -17.63
N THR A 122 13.70 0.15 -18.20
CA THR A 122 15.10 0.43 -18.55
C THR A 122 15.27 1.24 -19.84
N PHE A 123 14.18 1.43 -20.61
CA PHE A 123 14.25 2.17 -21.86
C PHE A 123 14.39 3.66 -21.57
N SER A 124 15.40 4.28 -22.18
CA SER A 124 15.74 5.72 -22.07
C SER A 124 14.67 6.67 -22.62
N PHE A 125 13.54 6.16 -23.12
CA PHE A 125 12.44 6.97 -23.61
C PHE A 125 11.50 7.38 -22.45
N LEU A 126 11.63 8.64 -22.02
CA LEU A 126 10.83 9.29 -20.98
C LEU A 126 9.30 9.10 -21.07
N PRO A 127 8.63 9.17 -22.23
CA PRO A 127 7.19 8.95 -22.28
C PRO A 127 6.82 7.47 -22.14
N LEU A 128 7.71 6.56 -22.52
CA LEU A 128 7.47 5.13 -22.41
C LEU A 128 7.60 4.68 -20.96
N THR A 129 8.55 5.25 -20.21
CA THR A 129 8.76 4.94 -18.78
C THR A 129 7.56 5.32 -17.92
N THR A 130 6.91 6.46 -18.20
CA THR A 130 5.70 6.89 -17.48
C THR A 130 4.51 6.00 -17.79
N ILE A 131 4.33 5.59 -19.05
CA ILE A 131 3.27 4.67 -19.45
C ILE A 131 3.47 3.30 -18.78
N PHE A 132 4.69 2.76 -18.76
CA PHE A 132 4.98 1.48 -18.10
C PHE A 132 4.77 1.54 -16.59
N LEU A 133 5.18 2.63 -15.94
CA LEU A 133 4.90 2.82 -14.53
C LEU A 133 3.38 2.86 -14.27
N MET A 134 2.63 3.67 -15.02
CA MET A 134 1.18 3.79 -14.85
C MET A 134 0.41 2.48 -15.13
N THR A 135 0.86 1.70 -16.12
CA THR A 135 0.24 0.40 -16.43
C THR A 135 0.54 -0.63 -15.35
N LYS A 136 1.77 -0.68 -14.81
CA LYS A 136 2.12 -1.56 -13.69
C LYS A 136 1.39 -1.17 -12.40
N THR A 137 1.25 0.12 -12.11
CA THR A 137 0.55 0.59 -10.90
C THR A 137 -0.94 0.33 -10.97
N SER A 138 -1.56 0.53 -12.14
CA SER A 138 -2.97 0.16 -12.36
C SER A 138 -3.18 -1.35 -12.28
N LEU A 139 -2.24 -2.17 -12.77
CA LEU A 139 -2.30 -3.61 -12.60
C LEU A 139 -2.28 -4.00 -11.11
N LEU A 140 -1.35 -3.46 -10.31
CA LEU A 140 -1.33 -3.74 -8.88
C LEU A 140 -2.57 -3.24 -8.14
N SER A 141 -3.12 -2.08 -8.53
CA SER A 141 -4.35 -1.58 -7.90
C SER A 141 -5.59 -2.41 -8.26
N THR A 142 -5.65 -3.01 -9.46
CA THR A 142 -6.71 -3.98 -9.77
C THR A 142 -6.59 -5.25 -8.92
N VAL A 143 -5.39 -5.69 -8.56
CA VAL A 143 -5.20 -6.79 -7.60
C VAL A 143 -5.69 -6.40 -6.20
N PHE A 144 -5.46 -5.15 -5.74
CA PHE A 144 -6.06 -4.64 -4.49
C PHE A 144 -7.59 -4.75 -4.51
N LEU A 145 -8.23 -4.35 -5.61
CA LEU A 145 -9.68 -4.44 -5.77
C LEU A 145 -10.16 -5.89 -5.82
N TRP A 146 -9.40 -6.79 -6.44
CA TRP A 146 -9.74 -8.21 -6.51
C TRP A 146 -9.63 -8.89 -5.14
N ILE A 147 -8.59 -8.59 -4.36
CA ILE A 147 -8.44 -9.09 -2.99
C ILE A 147 -9.62 -8.65 -2.13
N ARG A 148 -10.03 -7.38 -2.24
CA ARG A 148 -11.22 -6.86 -1.57
C ARG A 148 -12.49 -7.64 -1.94
N ALA A 149 -12.65 -8.02 -3.21
CA ALA A 149 -13.83 -8.73 -3.67
C ALA A 149 -13.85 -10.22 -3.28
N SER A 150 -12.68 -10.81 -2.99
CA SER A 150 -12.53 -12.26 -2.80
C SER A 150 -12.42 -12.69 -1.33
N TYR A 151 -11.83 -11.86 -0.45
CA TYR A 151 -11.58 -12.25 0.93
C TYR A 151 -12.58 -11.64 1.94
N PRO A 152 -13.06 -12.44 2.91
CA PRO A 152 -13.81 -11.91 4.05
C PRO A 152 -12.90 -11.12 4.98
N ARG A 153 -13.50 -10.25 5.81
CA ARG A 153 -12.79 -9.44 6.80
C ARG A 153 -12.17 -10.33 7.90
N PHE A 154 -10.93 -10.07 8.28
CA PHE A 154 -10.31 -10.72 9.45
C PHE A 154 -10.76 -10.01 10.74
N ARG A 155 -11.08 -10.80 11.76
CA ARG A 155 -11.34 -10.31 13.11
C ARG A 155 -10.02 -10.17 13.86
N TYR A 156 -9.84 -9.08 14.61
CA TYR A 156 -8.69 -8.89 15.49
C TYR A 156 -8.86 -9.73 16.74
N ASP A 157 -8.04 -10.77 16.88
CA ASP A 157 -7.82 -11.52 18.13
C ASP A 157 -6.40 -11.25 18.64
#